data_AF-A0A1Y4USA8-F1
#
_entry.id   AF-A0A1Y4USA8-F1
#
_cell.length_a   1.000
_cell.length_b   1.000
_cell.length_c   1.000
_cell.angle_alpha   90.00
_cell.angle_beta   90.00
_cell.angle_gamma   90.00
#
_symmetry.space_group_name_H-M   'P 1'
#
loop_
_entity.id
_entity.type
_entity.pdbx_description
1 polymer ?
#
loop_
_entity_poly.entity_id
_entity_poly.type
_entity_poly.pdbx_seq_one_letter_code
_entity_poly.pdbx_strand_id
1 'polypeptide(L)'
;MGCITYFFRRKPSNAPSCFLPLFYKINGCSRKIRWNKLGVNFPRETVCQRIDDRLQARIDAGMIEEVAGLREAGATDEFLEGLGLEYRYILRYLKGEIPSLDALKDELGRAIKRFAKRQVQWFSRDKDVLWLDMEGDFLTQATQAVEQFLKEP
;
A
#
# COMPACT_ATOMS: atom_id res chain seq x y z
N MET A 1 -2.79 -5.06 -9.60
CA MET A 1 -1.96 -5.23 -8.42
C MET A 1 -2.50 -4.37 -7.30
N GLY A 2 -3.14 -4.97 -6.30
CA GLY A 2 -3.06 -4.45 -4.94
C GLY A 2 -1.91 -5.20 -4.28
N CYS A 3 -0.81 -4.53 -3.96
CA CYS A 3 0.32 -5.15 -3.29
C CYS A 3 0.16 -4.89 -1.79
N ILE A 4 -0.20 -5.92 -1.01
CA ILE A 4 -0.07 -5.89 0.44
C ILE A 4 1.30 -6.48 0.74
N THR A 5 2.25 -5.61 1.09
CA THR A 5 3.60 -6.02 1.49
C THR A 5 3.55 -6.57 2.90
N TYR A 6 3.74 -7.88 3.07
CA TYR A 6 3.90 -8.50 4.38
C TYR A 6 5.37 -8.51 4.80
N PHE A 7 5.68 -7.92 5.95
CA PHE A 7 7.01 -7.88 6.55
C PHE A 7 7.15 -8.98 7.61
N PHE A 8 7.94 -10.02 7.35
CA PHE A 8 8.28 -11.02 8.36
C PHE A 8 9.64 -10.69 9.00
N ARG A 9 9.62 -10.40 10.31
CA ARG A 9 10.81 -10.08 11.11
C ARG A 9 11.18 -11.26 12.01
N ARG A 10 12.46 -11.66 12.02
CA ARG A 10 13.02 -12.56 13.04
C ARG A 10 13.24 -11.75 14.34
N LYS A 11 12.57 -12.09 15.45
CA LYS A 11 12.97 -11.58 16.77
C LYS A 11 14.25 -12.29 17.24
N PRO A 12 15.29 -11.57 17.66
CA PRO A 12 16.40 -12.18 18.39
C PRO A 12 15.96 -12.56 19.83
N SER A 13 16.47 -13.68 20.33
CA SER A 13 16.03 -14.40 21.54
C SER A 13 16.56 -13.85 22.87
N ASN A 14 17.20 -12.68 22.91
CA ASN A 14 17.71 -12.13 24.16
C ASN A 14 17.79 -10.60 24.10
N ALA A 15 16.87 -9.91 24.78
CA ALA A 15 16.94 -8.46 24.97
C ALA A 15 16.40 -8.11 26.36
N PRO A 16 17.23 -7.60 27.29
CA PRO A 16 16.75 -7.09 28.56
C PRO A 16 16.10 -5.72 28.39
N SER A 17 15.10 -5.47 29.23
CA SER A 17 14.42 -4.20 29.42
C SER A 17 15.36 -3.14 29.97
N CYS A 18 15.50 -1.99 29.31
CA CYS A 18 15.62 -0.70 30.01
C CYS A 18 15.47 0.49 29.05
N PHE A 19 14.83 1.51 29.60
CA PHE A 19 14.29 2.72 29.00
C PHE A 19 15.23 3.87 29.38
N LEU A 20 15.81 4.60 28.41
CA LEU A 20 16.19 6.03 28.47
C LEU A 20 16.95 6.44 27.20
N PRO A 21 16.78 7.70 26.72
CA PRO A 21 17.26 8.14 25.42
C PRO A 21 18.66 8.75 25.56
N LEU A 22 19.69 7.99 25.16
CA LEU A 22 20.97 8.56 24.77
C LEU A 22 21.18 8.28 23.30
N PHE A 23 21.35 9.35 22.51
CA PHE A 23 21.74 9.33 21.12
C PHE A 23 23.18 8.80 21.01
N TYR A 24 23.34 7.48 21.07
CA TYR A 24 24.62 6.83 20.88
C TYR A 24 24.89 6.72 19.37
N LYS A 25 26.01 7.29 18.92
CA LYS A 25 26.57 7.03 17.60
C LYS A 25 26.95 5.54 17.57
N ILE A 26 26.06 4.70 17.05
CA ILE A 26 26.31 3.26 16.91
C ILE A 26 27.42 3.11 15.87
N ASN A 27 28.63 2.85 16.34
CA ASN A 27 29.73 2.42 15.51
C ASN A 27 29.34 1.11 14.80
N GLY A 28 29.36 1.15 13.46
CA GLY A 28 29.76 0.02 12.62
C GLY A 28 29.13 -1.33 12.92
N CYS A 29 27.80 -1.45 12.82
CA CYS A 29 27.20 -2.73 12.48
C CYS A 29 26.62 -2.64 11.07
N SER A 30 27.50 -2.70 10.06
CA SER A 30 27.11 -2.94 8.66
C SER A 30 26.62 -4.38 8.51
N ARG A 31 25.58 -4.78 9.25
CA ARG A 31 24.87 -6.03 8.97
C ARG A 31 24.11 -5.80 7.69
N LYS A 32 24.64 -6.30 6.58
CA LYS A 32 23.92 -6.40 5.31
C LYS A 32 22.66 -7.22 5.60
N ILE A 33 21.51 -6.55 5.62
CA ILE A 33 20.22 -7.21 5.84
C ILE A 33 19.90 -7.95 4.55
N ARG A 34 19.61 -9.26 4.66
CA ARG A 34 19.03 -10.01 3.56
C ARG A 34 17.51 -9.89 3.63
N TRP A 35 16.88 -9.67 2.48
CA TRP A 35 15.42 -9.61 2.34
C TRP A 35 15.00 -10.40 1.10
N ASN A 36 13.81 -10.98 1.16
CA ASN A 36 13.16 -11.61 0.02
C ASN A 36 11.96 -10.74 -0.40
N LYS A 37 11.84 -10.44 -1.69
CA LYS A 37 10.77 -9.59 -2.23
C LYS A 37 9.74 -10.48 -2.93
N LEU A 38 8.52 -10.50 -2.40
CA LEU A 38 7.40 -11.20 -3.00
C LEU A 38 6.43 -10.19 -3.61
N GLY A 39 6.10 -10.36 -4.89
CA GLY A 39 5.12 -9.56 -5.62
C GLY A 39 3.83 -10.35 -5.84
N VAL A 40 2.68 -9.70 -5.68
CA VAL A 40 1.37 -10.34 -5.86
C VAL A 40 0.84 -9.98 -7.25
N ASN A 41 0.64 -10.97 -8.13
CA ASN A 41 0.16 -10.76 -9.49
C ASN A 41 -1.29 -11.25 -9.65
N PHE A 42 -2.14 -10.38 -10.18
CA PHE A 42 -3.53 -10.70 -10.58
C PHE A 42 -3.73 -10.21 -12.01
N PRO A 43 -4.63 -10.84 -12.79
CA PRO A 43 -5.02 -10.31 -14.08
C PRO A 43 -5.47 -8.86 -13.98
N ARG A 44 -5.17 -8.11 -15.02
CA ARG A 44 -5.48 -6.67 -15.06
C ARG A 44 -6.97 -6.39 -14.84
N GLU A 45 -7.83 -7.22 -15.41
CA GLU A 45 -9.28 -7.09 -15.29
C GLU A 45 -9.74 -7.27 -13.84
N THR A 46 -9.31 -8.34 -13.18
CA THR A 46 -9.58 -8.61 -11.76
C THR A 46 -9.13 -7.46 -10.85
N VAL A 47 -8.00 -6.84 -11.17
CA VAL A 47 -7.48 -5.70 -10.42
C VAL A 47 -8.36 -4.48 -10.60
N CYS A 48 -8.77 -4.19 -11.83
CA CYS A 48 -9.66 -3.07 -12.11
C CYS A 48 -11.00 -3.25 -11.41
N GLN A 49 -11.59 -4.44 -11.50
CA GLN A 49 -12.83 -4.81 -10.81
C GLN A 49 -12.72 -4.57 -9.30
N ARG A 50 -11.69 -5.15 -8.66
CA ARG A 50 -11.48 -4.99 -7.21
C ARG A 50 -11.23 -3.55 -6.77
N ILE A 51 -10.60 -2.73 -7.62
CA ILE A 51 -10.43 -1.30 -7.35
C ILE A 51 -11.79 -0.60 -7.32
N ASP A 52 -12.65 -0.90 -8.29
CA ASP A 52 -13.98 -0.31 -8.38
C ASP A 52 -14.85 -0.76 -7.20
N ASP A 53 -14.87 -2.06 -6.90
CA ASP A 53 -15.62 -2.62 -5.77
C ASP A 53 -15.15 -2.01 -4.43
N ARG A 54 -13.83 -1.88 -4.25
CA ARG A 54 -13.27 -1.29 -3.02
C ARG A 54 -13.59 0.19 -2.91
N LEU A 55 -13.55 0.94 -4.01
CA LEU A 55 -13.90 2.35 -4.02
C LEU A 55 -15.38 2.54 -3.64
N GLN A 56 -16.27 1.73 -4.23
CA GLN A 56 -17.68 1.76 -3.93
C GLN A 56 -17.94 1.45 -2.45
N ALA A 57 -17.34 0.36 -1.93
CA ALA A 57 -17.45 0.01 -0.52
C ALA A 57 -16.92 1.09 0.44
N ARG A 58 -15.85 1.81 0.07
CA ARG A 58 -15.32 2.93 0.88
C ARG A 58 -16.27 4.12 0.88
N ILE A 59 -16.86 4.44 -0.26
CA ILE A 59 -17.87 5.52 -0.34
C ILE A 59 -19.08 5.16 0.52
N ASP A 60 -19.59 3.93 0.40
CA ASP A 60 -20.75 3.46 1.17
C ASP A 60 -20.47 3.39 2.68
N ALA A 61 -19.20 3.21 3.06
CA ALA A 61 -18.75 3.25 4.45
C ALA A 61 -18.56 4.67 5.02
N GLY A 62 -18.91 5.71 4.26
CA GLY A 62 -18.90 7.10 4.75
C GLY A 62 -17.57 7.85 4.57
N MET A 63 -16.79 7.50 3.55
CA MET A 63 -15.49 8.15 3.31
C MET A 63 -15.61 9.64 2.97
N ILE A 64 -16.74 10.10 2.42
CA ILE A 64 -16.94 11.52 2.10
C ILE A 64 -17.15 12.31 3.38
N GLU A 65 -17.95 11.77 4.29
CA GLU A 65 -18.25 12.29 5.61
C GLU A 65 -16.99 12.33 6.47
N GLU A 66 -16.12 11.32 6.36
CA GLU A 66 -14.80 11.29 7.01
C GLU A 66 -13.97 12.52 6.63
N VAL A 67 -13.85 12.83 5.33
CA VAL A 67 -13.06 13.97 4.85
C VAL A 67 -13.73 15.31 5.18
N ALA A 68 -15.06 15.39 5.07
CA ALA A 68 -15.81 16.58 5.46
C ALA A 68 -15.60 16.89 6.95
N GLY A 69 -15.71 15.88 7.82
CA GLY A 69 -15.49 16.03 9.25
C GLY A 69 -14.07 16.44 9.61
N LEU A 70 -13.05 15.90 8.93
CA LEU A 70 -11.66 16.34 9.13
C LEU A 70 -11.46 17.81 8.78
N ARG A 71 -12.07 18.26 7.68
CA ARG A 71 -12.00 19.66 7.24
C ARG A 71 -12.72 20.60 8.23
N GLU A 72 -13.90 20.21 8.70
CA GLU A 72 -14.64 20.95 9.74
C GLU A 72 -13.87 21.01 11.07
N ALA A 73 -13.13 19.95 11.42
CA ALA A 73 -12.26 19.91 12.59
C ALA A 73 -10.99 20.78 12.47
N GLY A 74 -10.79 21.46 11.33
CA GLY A 74 -9.69 22.41 11.11
C GLY A 74 -8.49 21.84 10.36
N ALA A 75 -8.61 20.66 9.72
CA ALA A 75 -7.57 20.20 8.80
C ALA A 75 -7.45 21.15 7.60
N THR A 76 -6.23 21.54 7.24
CA THR A 76 -6.02 22.42 6.09
C THR A 76 -6.24 21.68 4.78
N ASP A 77 -6.69 22.40 3.76
CA ASP A 77 -6.88 21.84 2.41
C ASP A 77 -5.56 21.26 1.87
N GLU A 78 -4.41 21.90 2.11
CA GLU A 78 -3.09 21.38 1.70
C GLU A 78 -2.74 20.06 2.39
N PHE A 79 -3.10 19.91 3.66
CA PHE A 79 -2.87 18.68 4.40
C PHE A 79 -3.71 17.53 3.82
N LEU A 80 -5.01 17.77 3.61
CA LEU A 80 -5.93 16.79 3.04
C LEU A 80 -5.52 16.40 1.60
N GLU A 81 -5.09 17.36 0.79
CA GLU A 81 -4.59 17.12 -0.58
C GLU A 81 -3.33 16.23 -0.58
N GLY A 82 -2.55 16.26 0.51
CA GLY A 82 -1.31 15.48 0.70
C GLY A 82 -1.51 14.05 1.22
N LEU A 83 -2.66 13.72 1.84
CA LEU A 83 -2.88 12.42 2.48
C LEU A 83 -3.01 11.25 1.49
N GLY A 84 -3.48 11.51 0.27
CA GLY A 84 -3.61 10.47 -0.75
C GLY A 84 -4.62 10.82 -1.84
N LEU A 85 -4.80 9.90 -2.80
CA LEU A 85 -5.73 10.09 -3.91
C LEU A 85 -7.18 10.24 -3.42
N GLU A 86 -7.62 9.39 -2.50
CA GLU A 86 -9.01 9.39 -2.00
C GLU A 86 -9.36 10.75 -1.36
N TYR A 87 -8.55 11.20 -0.39
CA TYR A 87 -8.71 12.48 0.30
C TYR A 87 -8.65 13.67 -0.66
N ARG A 88 -7.68 13.69 -1.58
CA ARG A 88 -7.53 14.71 -2.60
C ARG A 88 -8.76 14.86 -3.48
N TYR A 89 -9.23 13.76 -4.05
CA TYR A 89 -10.38 13.81 -4.97
C TYR A 89 -11.68 14.14 -4.23
N ILE A 90 -11.86 13.63 -3.00
CA ILE A 90 -13.01 14.00 -2.17
C ILE A 90 -12.96 15.48 -1.79
N LEU A 91 -11.80 16.01 -1.41
CA LEU A 91 -11.65 17.44 -1.11
C LEU A 91 -12.10 18.30 -2.30
N ARG A 92 -11.66 17.95 -3.51
CA ARG A 92 -12.06 18.64 -4.74
C ARG A 92 -13.56 18.55 -5.00
N TYR A 93 -14.16 17.40 -4.71
CA TYR A 93 -15.63 17.23 -4.75
C TYR A 93 -16.33 18.13 -3.72
N LEU A 94 -15.85 18.17 -2.46
CA LEU A 94 -16.40 19.03 -1.41
C LEU A 94 -16.21 20.52 -1.69
N LYS A 95 -15.21 20.90 -2.49
CA LYS A 95 -14.98 22.27 -2.96
C LYS A 95 -15.82 22.63 -4.20
N GLY A 96 -16.57 21.68 -4.77
CA GLY A 96 -17.37 21.87 -5.98
C GLY A 96 -16.57 21.87 -7.28
N GLU A 97 -15.29 21.47 -7.26
CA GLU A 97 -14.44 21.34 -8.46
C GLU A 97 -14.83 20.09 -9.27
N ILE A 98 -15.36 19.06 -8.59
CA ILE A 98 -15.94 17.87 -9.22
C ILE A 98 -17.47 17.95 -9.04
N PRO A 99 -18.26 17.95 -10.14
CA PRO A 99 -19.65 18.37 -10.09
C PRO A 99 -20.62 17.32 -9.52
N SER A 100 -20.24 16.04 -9.52
CA SER A 100 -21.12 14.96 -9.09
C SER A 100 -20.35 13.81 -8.44
N LEU A 101 -21.06 13.01 -7.66
CA LEU A 101 -20.52 11.80 -7.05
C LEU A 101 -20.07 10.78 -8.12
N ASP A 102 -20.78 10.67 -9.23
CA ASP A 102 -20.39 9.79 -10.33
C ASP A 102 -19.11 10.27 -11.01
N ALA A 103 -18.97 11.58 -11.24
CA ALA A 103 -17.73 12.15 -11.76
C ALA A 103 -16.55 11.90 -10.80
N LEU A 104 -16.78 12.02 -9.48
CA LEU A 104 -15.79 11.67 -8.46
C LEU A 104 -15.36 10.21 -8.57
N LYS A 105 -16.33 9.27 -8.60
CA LYS A 105 -16.07 7.83 -8.73
C LYS A 105 -15.25 7.52 -9.98
N ASP A 106 -15.62 8.10 -11.12
CA ASP A 106 -14.95 7.89 -12.40
C ASP A 106 -13.53 8.45 -12.41
N GLU A 107 -13.32 9.67 -11.93
CA GLU A 107 -12.01 10.30 -11.88
C GLU A 107 -11.06 9.62 -10.90
N LEU A 108 -11.54 9.38 -9.68
CA LEU A 108 -10.78 8.72 -8.63
C LEU A 108 -10.46 7.27 -9.01
N GLY A 109 -11.44 6.52 -9.54
CA GLY A 109 -11.24 5.16 -10.03
C GLY A 109 -10.17 5.09 -11.13
N ARG A 110 -10.23 5.99 -12.13
CA ARG A 110 -9.18 6.10 -13.15
C ARG A 110 -7.83 6.47 -12.56
N ALA A 111 -7.78 7.37 -11.57
CA ALA A 111 -6.54 7.75 -10.90
C ALA A 111 -5.92 6.57 -10.14
N ILE A 112 -6.71 5.81 -9.39
CA ILE A 112 -6.26 4.62 -8.65
C ILE A 112 -5.78 3.53 -9.63
N LYS A 113 -6.51 3.27 -10.73
CA LYS A 113 -6.09 2.32 -11.78
C LYS A 113 -4.75 2.71 -12.42
N ARG A 114 -4.55 4.01 -12.72
CA ARG A 114 -3.27 4.52 -13.23
C ARG A 114 -2.15 4.37 -12.20
N PHE A 115 -2.45 4.64 -10.93
CA PHE A 115 -1.49 4.45 -9.84
C PHE A 115 -1.10 2.97 -9.70
N ALA A 116 -2.07 2.06 -9.68
CA ALA A 116 -1.83 0.62 -9.64
C ALA A 116 -0.95 0.18 -10.82
N LYS A 117 -1.25 0.63 -12.06
CA LYS A 117 -0.41 0.36 -13.24
C LYS A 117 1.04 0.82 -13.05
N ARG A 118 1.25 2.02 -12.49
CA ARG A 118 2.61 2.53 -12.22
C ARG A 118 3.34 1.68 -11.16
N GLN A 119 2.64 1.21 -10.12
CA GLN A 119 3.22 0.29 -9.14
C GLN A 119 3.73 -0.98 -9.84
N VAL A 120 2.94 -1.57 -10.74
CA VAL A 120 3.39 -2.72 -11.56
C VAL A 120 4.66 -2.41 -12.32
N GLN A 121 4.66 -1.31 -13.08
CA GLN A 121 5.79 -0.94 -13.92
C GLN A 121 7.05 -0.63 -13.12
N TRP A 122 6.90 -0.15 -11.89
CA TRP A 122 8.01 0.13 -11.00
C TRP A 122 8.62 -1.17 -10.47
N PHE A 123 7.79 -2.09 -9.96
CA PHE A 123 8.26 -3.39 -9.47
C PHE A 123 8.70 -4.34 -10.57
N SER A 124 8.16 -4.26 -11.79
CA SER A 124 8.56 -5.11 -12.92
C SER A 124 9.99 -4.84 -13.40
N ARG A 125 10.59 -3.71 -13.02
CA ARG A 125 11.99 -3.38 -13.30
C ARG A 125 12.95 -4.08 -12.36
N ASP A 126 12.46 -4.51 -11.20
CA ASP A 126 13.23 -5.19 -10.18
C ASP A 126 13.19 -6.71 -10.43
N LYS A 127 14.34 -7.27 -10.82
CA LYS A 127 14.46 -8.70 -11.14
C LYS A 127 14.49 -9.59 -9.90
N ASP A 128 14.69 -9.01 -8.72
CA ASP A 128 14.74 -9.76 -7.45
C ASP A 128 13.33 -10.01 -6.88
N VAL A 129 12.28 -9.49 -7.52
CA VAL A 129 10.89 -9.70 -7.10
C VAL A 129 10.39 -11.04 -7.63
N LEU A 130 10.10 -11.96 -6.72
CA LEU A 130 9.41 -13.21 -7.03
C LEU A 130 7.90 -12.95 -7.11
N TRP A 131 7.35 -13.07 -8.31
CA TRP A 131 5.93 -12.82 -8.57
C TRP A 131 5.10 -14.08 -8.33
N LEU A 132 4.17 -13.99 -7.39
CA LEU A 132 3.19 -15.02 -7.07
C LEU A 132 2.00 -14.92 -8.00
N ASP A 133 1.65 -16.03 -8.63
CA ASP A 133 0.43 -16.14 -9.42
C ASP A 133 -0.78 -16.40 -8.52
N MET A 134 -1.67 -15.41 -8.43
CA MET A 134 -2.82 -15.46 -7.56
C MET A 134 -4.06 -16.14 -8.17
N GLU A 135 -4.01 -16.56 -9.43
CA GLU A 135 -5.02 -17.46 -10.00
C GLU A 135 -4.66 -18.95 -9.80
N GLY A 136 -3.38 -19.23 -9.51
CA GLY A 136 -2.87 -20.56 -9.20
C GLY A 136 -2.65 -20.82 -7.70
N ASP A 137 -1.75 -21.74 -7.39
CA ASP A 137 -1.37 -22.05 -6.01
C ASP A 137 -0.30 -21.09 -5.48
N PHE A 138 -0.73 -19.85 -5.18
CA PHE A 138 0.15 -18.81 -4.63
C PHE A 138 0.69 -19.16 -3.24
N LEU A 139 -0.04 -19.94 -2.45
CA LEU A 139 0.36 -20.27 -1.08
C LEU A 139 1.57 -21.21 -1.08
N THR A 140 1.54 -22.22 -1.93
CA THR A 140 2.69 -23.12 -2.11
C THR A 140 3.88 -22.35 -2.69
N GLN A 141 3.67 -21.50 -3.71
CA GLN A 141 4.74 -20.66 -4.27
C GLN A 141 5.40 -19.76 -3.21
N ALA A 142 4.58 -19.10 -2.37
CA ALA A 142 5.08 -18.23 -1.31
C ALA A 142 5.86 -19.03 -0.26
N THR A 143 5.32 -20.16 0.18
CA THR A 143 5.96 -21.04 1.17
C THR A 143 7.32 -21.53 0.67
N GLN A 144 7.38 -22.03 -0.56
CA GLN A 144 8.62 -22.51 -1.18
C GLN A 144 9.66 -21.40 -1.30
N ALA A 145 9.26 -20.21 -1.74
CA ALA A 145 10.17 -19.07 -1.86
C ALA A 145 10.74 -18.62 -0.50
N VAL A 146 9.93 -18.66 0.55
CA VAL A 146 10.39 -18.35 1.91
C VAL A 146 11.32 -19.43 2.43
N GLU A 147 10.97 -20.71 2.27
CA GLU A 147 11.81 -21.82 2.70
C GLU A 147 13.18 -21.84 2.02
N GLN A 148 13.22 -21.60 0.70
CA GLN A 148 14.47 -21.52 -0.04
C GLN A 148 15.35 -20.37 0.48
N PHE A 149 14.76 -19.19 0.67
CA PHE A 149 15.48 -18.04 1.20
C PHE A 149 16.03 -18.28 2.61
N LEU A 150 15.33 -19.05 3.45
CA LEU A 150 15.79 -19.41 4.79
C LEU A 150 16.89 -20.48 4.78
N LYS A 151 16.97 -21.34 3.75
CA LYS A 151 17.97 -22.41 3.61
C LYS A 151 19.32 -21.90 3.09
N GLU A 152 19.32 -20.86 2.26
CA GLU A 152 20.55 -20.26 1.75
C GLU A 152 21.24 -19.42 2.87
N PRO A 153 22.50 -19.70 3.24
CA PRO A 153 23.20 -19.02 4.35
C PRO A 153 23.42 -17.52 4.12
#